data_AF-A0A2Z6UFB6-F1
#
_entry.id   AF-A0A2Z6UFB6-F1
#
_cell.length_a   1.000
_cell.length_b   1.000
_cell.length_c   1.000
_cell.angle_alpha   90.00
_cell.angle_beta   90.00
_cell.angle_gamma   90.00
#
_symmetry.space_group_name_H-M   'P 1'
#
loop_
_entity.id
_entity.type
_entity.pdbx_description
1 polymer ?
#
loop_
_entity_poly.entity_id
_entity_poly.type
_entity_poly.pdbx_seq_one_letter_code
_entity_poly.pdbx_strand_id
1 'polypeptide(L)' 'MALMTVSEVAEFLAIQDVRVERLERESLLMSKDKDADGNPLFDKGDVERYKELAERLGGI' A
#
# COMPACT_ATOMS: atom_id res chain seq x y z
N MET A 1 -15.50 2.22 1.02
CA MET A 1 -14.10 2.55 0.70
C MET A 1 -13.46 2.98 2.00
N ALA A 2 -12.47 2.24 2.47
CA ALA A 2 -11.74 2.53 3.70
C ALA A 2 -10.30 2.84 3.30
N LEU A 3 -9.79 3.99 3.74
CA LEU A 3 -8.41 4.38 3.53
C LEU A 3 -7.53 3.79 4.62
N MET A 4 -6.32 3.39 4.23
CA MET A 4 -5.29 2.83 5.09
C MET A 4 -4.06 3.72 5.03
N THR A 5 -3.46 3.97 6.17
CA THR A 5 -2.14 4.62 6.30
C THR A 5 -1.03 3.70 5.81
N VAL A 6 0.17 4.27 5.62
CA VAL A 6 1.39 3.52 5.27
C VAL A 6 1.62 2.35 6.24
N SER A 7 1.49 2.57 7.56
CA SER A 7 1.74 1.56 8.57
C SER A 7 0.68 0.45 8.58
N GLU A 8 -0.59 0.79 8.35
CA GLU A 8 -1.65 -0.22 8.22
C GLU A 8 -1.46 -1.09 6.97
N VAL A 9 -1.01 -0.50 5.86
CA VAL A 9 -0.67 -1.26 4.64
C VAL A 9 0.55 -2.15 4.87
N ALA A 10 1.57 -1.64 5.55
CA ALA A 10 2.78 -2.37 5.90
C ALA A 10 2.44 -3.62 6.74
N GLU A 11 1.60 -3.45 7.76
CA GLU A 11 1.10 -4.55 8.59
C GLU A 11 0.29 -5.56 7.76
N PHE A 12 -0.63 -5.10 6.91
CA PHE A 12 -1.47 -5.98 6.09
C PHE A 12 -0.68 -6.80 5.06
N LEU A 13 0.35 -6.20 4.46
CA LEU A 13 1.24 -6.84 3.49
C LEU A 13 2.42 -7.57 4.16
N ALA A 14 2.58 -7.47 5.47
CA ALA A 14 3.71 -7.99 6.24
C ALA A 14 5.08 -7.51 5.70
N ILE A 15 5.18 -6.24 5.34
CA ILE A 15 6.41 -5.58 4.86
C ILE A 15 6.73 -4.36 5.72
N GLN A 16 7.87 -3.72 5.47
CA GLN A 16 8.26 -2.47 6.15
C GLN A 16 7.58 -1.26 5.51
N ASP A 17 7.28 -0.21 6.29
CA ASP A 17 6.72 1.07 5.84
C ASP A 17 7.49 1.65 4.64
N VAL A 18 8.83 1.62 4.69
CA VAL A 18 9.70 2.08 3.58
C VAL A 18 9.48 1.32 2.26
N ARG A 19 9.02 0.06 2.32
CA ARG A 19 8.63 -0.69 1.12
C ARG A 19 7.32 -0.16 0.56
N VAL A 20 6.33 0.12 1.42
CA VAL A 20 5.05 0.72 1.00
C VAL A 20 5.26 2.08 0.34
N GLU A 21 6.07 2.96 0.94
CA GLU A 21 6.41 4.25 0.35
C GLU A 21 7.10 4.12 -1.01
N ARG A 22 7.98 3.11 -1.14
CA ARG A 22 8.61 2.78 -2.42
C ARG A 22 7.59 2.30 -3.45
N LEU A 23 6.63 1.45 -3.07
CA LEU A 23 5.57 1.00 -3.96
C LEU A 23 4.76 2.17 -4.53
N GLU A 24 4.47 3.18 -3.71
CA GLU A 24 3.81 4.40 -4.15
C GLU A 24 4.69 5.22 -5.10
N ARG A 25 5.95 5.46 -4.70
CA ARG A 25 6.92 6.20 -5.53
C ARG A 25 7.19 5.55 -6.89
N GLU A 26 7.19 4.22 -6.95
CA GLU A 26 7.36 3.44 -8.19
C GLU A 26 6.02 3.18 -8.91
N SER A 27 4.92 3.78 -8.44
CA SER A 27 3.56 3.63 -9.00
C SER A 27 3.06 2.18 -9.05
N LEU A 28 3.58 1.31 -8.19
CA LEU A 28 3.16 -0.08 -8.02
C LEU A 28 1.91 -0.19 -7.14
N LEU A 29 1.71 0.75 -6.21
CA LEU A 29 0.52 0.88 -5.38
C LEU A 29 0.11 2.35 -5.30
N MET A 30 -1.02 2.71 -5.91
CA MET A 30 -1.43 4.12 -6.01
C MET A 30 -2.15 4.61 -4.75
N SER A 31 -1.65 5.68 -4.14
CA SER A 31 -2.39 6.39 -3.09
C SER A 31 -3.64 7.07 -3.65
N LYS A 32 -4.71 7.12 -2.86
CA LYS A 32 -5.96 7.84 -3.21
C LYS A 32 -6.02 9.23 -2.60
N ASP A 33 -5.34 9.43 -1.49
CA ASP A 33 -5.35 10.70 -0.76
C ASP A 33 -4.05 10.83 0.05
N LYS A 34 -3.95 11.88 0.85
CA LYS A 34 -2.90 12.10 1.82
C LYS A 34 -3.49 12.33 3.22
N ASP A 35 -2.76 11.93 4.25
CA ASP A 35 -3.12 12.25 5.63
C ASP A 35 -2.79 13.71 5.98
N ALA A 36 -3.02 14.09 7.24
CA ALA A 36 -2.76 15.45 7.73
C ALA A 36 -1.28 15.85 7.67
N ASP A 37 -0.36 14.87 7.66
CA ASP A 37 1.08 15.04 7.60
C ASP A 37 1.61 14.97 6.16
N GLY A 38 0.74 14.69 5.17
CA GLY A 38 1.06 14.60 3.75
C GLY A 38 1.48 13.19 3.28
N ASN A 39 1.42 12.19 4.16
CA ASN A 39 1.75 10.81 3.83
C ASN A 39 0.62 10.18 2.99
N PRO A 40 0.95 9.25 2.07
CA PRO A 40 -0.06 8.63 1.22
C PRO A 40 -1.05 7.78 2.00
N LEU A 41 -2.33 7.88 1.61
CA LEU A 41 -3.42 7.02 2.05
C LEU A 41 -3.85 6.10 0.90
N PHE A 42 -4.04 4.83 1.19
CA PHE A 42 -4.32 3.79 0.21
C PHE A 42 -5.74 3.24 0.37
N ASP A 43 -6.44 2.99 -0.73
CA ASP A 43 -7.73 2.29 -0.64
C ASP A 43 -7.47 0.82 -0.31
N LYS A 44 -8.15 0.32 0.73
CA LYS A 44 -8.02 -1.08 1.16
C LYS A 44 -8.25 -2.09 0.02
N GLY A 45 -9.21 -1.84 -0.86
CA GLY A 45 -9.49 -2.74 -1.98
C GLY A 45 -8.37 -2.78 -3.01
N ASP A 46 -7.66 -1.67 -3.22
CA ASP A 46 -6.48 -1.64 -4.08
C ASP A 46 -5.28 -2.35 -3.43
N VAL A 47 -5.12 -2.24 -2.10
CA VAL A 47 -4.10 -2.96 -1.33
C VAL A 47 -4.34 -4.48 -1.37
N GLU A 48 -5.60 -4.92 -1.21
CA GLU A 48 -5.99 -6.32 -1.31
C GLU A 48 -5.70 -6.89 -2.70
N ARG A 49 -6.10 -6.18 -3.77
CA ARG A 49 -5.80 -6.58 -5.16
C ARG A 49 -4.30 -6.64 -5.44
N TYR A 50 -3.53 -5.69 -4.90
CA TYR A 50 -2.08 -5.68 -5.03
C TYR A 50 -1.46 -6.93 -4.39
N LYS A 51 -1.91 -7.31 -3.18
CA LYS A 51 -1.46 -8.53 -2.51
C LYS A 51 -1.70 -9.77 -3.36
N GLU A 52 -2.91 -9.95 -3.87
CA GLU A 52 -3.27 -11.09 -4.73
C GLU A 52 -2.39 -11.15 -5.99
N LEU A 53 -2.10 -9.98 -6.59
CA LEU A 53 -1.21 -9.90 -7.75
C LEU A 53 0.23 -10.25 -7.38
N ALA A 54 0.77 -9.72 -6.28
CA ALA A 54 2.13 -10.00 -5.83
C ALA A 54 2.33 -11.49 -5.53
N GLU A 55 1.38 -12.13 -4.85
CA GLU A 55 1.43 -13.58 -4.57
C GLU A 55 1.44 -14.41 -5.86
N ARG A 56 0.70 -13.99 -6.90
CA ARG A 56 0.73 -14.64 -8.22
C ARG A 56 2.06 -14.48 -8.96
N LEU A 57 2.82 -13.44 -8.66
CA LEU A 57 4.10 -13.14 -9.29
C LEU A 57 5.31 -13.69 -8.50
N GLY A 58 5.06 -14.45 -7.42
CA GLY A 58 6.09 -15.08 -6.61
C GLY A 58 6.30 -14.47 -5.22
N GLY A 59 5.39 -13.59 -4.78
CA GLY A 59 5.43 -12.95 -3.46
C GLY A 59 5.91 -11.50 -3.48
N ILE A 60 6.04 -10.92 -2.28
CA ILE A 60 6.40 -9.51 -2.03
C ILE A 60 7.78 -9.34 -1.40
#